data_AF-A0A7W1PVS0-F1
#
_entry.id   AF-A0A7W1PVS0-F1
#
_cell.length_a   1.000
_cell.length_b   1.000
_cell.length_c   1.000
_cell.angle_alpha   90.00
_cell.angle_beta   90.00
_cell.angle_gamma   90.00
#
_symmetry.space_group_name_H-M   'P 1'
#
loop_
_entity.id
_entity.type
_entity.pdbx_description
1 polymer ?
#
loop_
_entity_poly.entity_id
_entity_poly.type
_entity_poly.pdbx_seq_one_letter_code
_entity_poly.pdbx_strand_id
1 'polypeptide(L)'
;MEEKLFKKWGLITEKDTISLSLHHDSQSFEYASREIYAQGHWHLKDGFLTLVFSLPALTASIDSILYEAVENQPVLRYFSEGVEIIRQEDNQLIPERPERFFKIVELSDNKLILQEGEQKLVFSHSPSMVYIGELSAEGFFRGLLGLFSLLLIAFLLSSNRRAINWPLVGKGLLLQIVFAILVLKVPFVQAIFEAISNVFIGILNFTKAGSAFVFGGLVADTQSFGFIFAFQVLPTIIFFSALTSLLFYLGIIQKIVYGFAWVMNKMMNLSGAESLAAAGNIFLGQTEAPLLIKPYIDKMTRSELLCLMSGGMATIAGGVLAAYIGFLGGNDPQQQLFFAKHLIIASVLSAPAAIIAAKILLPETEDFNKKLEVSKEKIGDNVLESISNGTLQGLKLAVNVGAMLIVFIAFIAMANYFFADIIGHYTGLNERISA
;
A
#
# COMPACT_ATOMS: atom_id res chain seq x y z
N MET A 1 26.07 1.63 -0.93
CA MET A 1 26.52 0.22 -0.75
C MET A 1 25.77 -0.40 0.42
N GLU A 2 25.72 0.27 1.56
CA GLU A 2 25.04 -0.18 2.79
C GLU A 2 23.53 -0.39 2.65
N GLU A 3 22.79 0.48 1.95
CA GLU A 3 21.32 0.33 1.83
C GLU A 3 20.86 -1.00 1.22
N LYS A 4 21.62 -1.56 0.27
CA LYS A 4 21.29 -2.86 -0.34
C LYS A 4 21.44 -4.00 0.67
N LEU A 5 22.32 -3.83 1.66
CA LEU A 5 22.61 -4.82 2.69
C LEU A 5 21.42 -5.02 3.64
N PHE A 6 20.57 -3.99 3.86
CA PHE A 6 19.44 -3.99 4.80
C PHE A 6 18.15 -4.64 4.26
N LYS A 7 18.29 -5.48 3.24
CA LYS A 7 17.22 -6.32 2.72
C LYS A 7 17.12 -7.63 3.52
N LYS A 8 15.98 -8.31 3.43
CA LYS A 8 15.88 -9.70 3.86
C LYS A 8 16.52 -10.60 2.80
N TRP A 9 17.54 -11.35 3.22
CA TRP A 9 18.33 -12.24 2.39
C TRP A 9 18.00 -13.70 2.71
N GLY A 10 17.74 -14.50 1.68
CA GLY A 10 17.46 -15.93 1.81
C GLY A 10 18.53 -16.78 1.13
N LEU A 11 19.03 -17.81 1.81
CA LEU A 11 19.88 -18.86 1.25
C LEU A 11 19.01 -20.11 1.06
N ILE A 12 18.88 -20.60 -0.18
CA ILE A 12 18.23 -21.87 -0.47
C ILE A 12 19.32 -22.92 -0.63
N THR A 13 19.42 -23.84 0.32
CA THR A 13 20.24 -25.05 0.19
C THR A 13 19.34 -26.27 0.06
N GLU A 14 19.84 -27.38 -0.46
CA GLU A 14 19.06 -28.62 -0.68
C GLU A 14 18.38 -29.17 0.60
N LYS A 15 18.79 -28.70 1.79
CA LYS A 15 18.30 -29.18 3.08
C LYS A 15 17.68 -28.09 3.98
N ASP A 16 18.06 -26.82 3.84
CA ASP A 16 17.58 -25.74 4.72
C ASP A 16 17.34 -24.39 4.04
N THR A 17 16.38 -23.66 4.61
CA THR A 17 16.10 -22.24 4.30
C THR A 17 16.74 -21.39 5.39
N ILE A 18 17.80 -20.67 5.06
CA ILE A 18 18.46 -19.73 5.99
C ILE A 18 18.05 -18.32 5.62
N SER A 19 17.65 -17.52 6.59
CA SER A 19 17.34 -16.11 6.41
C SER A 19 18.29 -15.23 7.24
N LEU A 20 18.79 -14.16 6.62
CA LEU A 20 19.63 -13.15 7.24
C LEU A 20 18.97 -11.78 7.01
N SER A 21 18.72 -11.05 8.09
CA SER A 21 18.19 -9.68 8.06
C SER A 21 19.13 -8.77 8.85
N LEU A 22 19.49 -7.63 8.26
CA LEU A 22 20.34 -6.62 8.88
C LEU A 22 19.53 -5.36 9.08
N HIS A 23 19.48 -4.87 10.33
CA HIS A 23 18.74 -3.68 10.71
C HIS A 23 19.71 -2.50 10.85
N HIS A 24 19.46 -1.45 10.09
CA HIS A 24 20.32 -0.25 10.06
C HIS A 24 20.25 0.54 11.37
N ASP A 25 19.04 0.83 11.85
CA ASP A 25 18.82 1.78 12.96
C ASP A 25 19.30 1.25 14.32
N SER A 26 19.18 -0.06 14.54
CA SER A 26 19.59 -0.74 15.78
C SER A 26 20.99 -1.37 15.71
N GLN A 27 21.65 -1.32 14.54
CA GLN A 27 22.86 -2.10 14.23
C GLN A 27 22.76 -3.57 14.66
N SER A 28 21.56 -4.15 14.54
CA SER A 28 21.29 -5.53 14.93
C SER A 28 21.07 -6.42 13.72
N PHE A 29 21.33 -7.73 13.88
CA PHE A 29 21.02 -8.72 12.86
C PHE A 29 20.14 -9.81 13.42
N GLU A 30 19.34 -10.41 12.53
CA GLU A 30 18.61 -11.65 12.78
C GLU A 30 19.06 -12.70 11.78
N TYR A 31 19.40 -13.87 12.29
CA TYR A 31 19.74 -15.05 11.52
C TYR A 31 18.80 -16.18 11.94
N ALA A 32 18.05 -16.73 10.99
CA ALA A 32 17.11 -17.82 11.28
C ALA A 32 17.20 -18.94 10.25
N SER A 33 17.41 -20.16 10.72
CA SER A 33 17.25 -21.43 10.00
C SER A 33 16.15 -22.28 10.65
N ARG A 34 15.88 -23.49 10.13
CA ARG A 34 14.90 -24.41 10.77
C ARG A 34 15.28 -24.84 12.19
N GLU A 35 16.57 -24.84 12.50
CA GLU A 35 17.11 -25.40 13.75
C GLU A 35 17.75 -24.33 14.66
N ILE A 36 18.15 -23.19 14.09
CA ILE A 36 18.95 -22.17 14.78
C ILE A 36 18.32 -20.79 14.57
N TYR A 37 18.01 -20.11 15.67
CA TYR A 37 17.73 -18.68 15.69
C TYR A 37 18.85 -17.97 16.43
N ALA A 38 19.43 -16.95 15.81
CA ALA A 38 20.52 -16.17 16.36
C ALA A 38 20.30 -14.68 16.08
N GLN A 39 20.70 -13.86 17.04
CA GLN A 39 20.62 -12.40 16.95
C GLN A 39 21.92 -11.80 17.51
N GLY A 40 22.14 -10.53 17.22
CA GLY A 40 23.34 -9.84 17.70
C GLY A 40 23.53 -8.49 17.04
N HIS A 41 24.75 -7.97 17.12
CA HIS A 41 25.14 -6.71 16.50
C HIS A 41 25.97 -6.97 15.24
N TRP A 42 25.95 -6.04 14.29
CA TRP A 42 26.80 -6.14 13.11
C TRP A 42 27.63 -4.88 12.92
N HIS A 43 28.81 -5.06 12.32
CA HIS A 43 29.71 -3.97 11.94
C HIS A 43 30.20 -4.16 10.51
N LEU A 44 30.23 -3.09 9.73
CA LEU A 44 30.80 -3.09 8.39
C LEU A 44 32.08 -2.26 8.40
N LYS A 45 33.21 -2.87 8.01
CA LYS A 45 34.50 -2.18 7.91
C LYS A 45 35.32 -2.75 6.76
N ASP A 46 35.85 -1.88 5.90
CA ASP A 46 36.76 -2.25 4.81
C ASP A 46 36.26 -3.38 3.88
N GLY A 47 34.94 -3.46 3.64
CA GLY A 47 34.30 -4.50 2.81
C GLY A 47 34.06 -5.83 3.53
N PHE A 48 34.30 -5.89 4.84
CA PHE A 48 33.98 -7.02 5.69
C PHE A 48 32.76 -6.73 6.56
N LEU A 49 31.80 -7.66 6.54
CA LEU A 49 30.67 -7.72 7.44
C LEU A 49 31.04 -8.59 8.63
N THR A 50 31.05 -8.01 9.82
CA THR A 50 31.29 -8.70 11.09
C THR A 50 29.95 -8.88 11.79
N LEU A 51 29.59 -10.12 12.14
CA LEU A 51 28.41 -10.44 12.94
C LEU A 51 28.85 -10.82 14.35
N VAL A 52 28.49 -9.99 15.32
CA VAL A 52 28.75 -10.18 16.75
C VAL A 52 27.51 -10.79 17.39
N PHE A 53 27.53 -12.10 17.61
CA PHE A 53 26.41 -12.85 18.16
C PHE A 53 26.21 -12.48 19.64
N SER A 54 25.00 -12.04 20.01
CA SER A 54 24.66 -11.89 21.42
C SER A 54 24.40 -13.28 22.02
N LEU A 55 24.55 -13.40 23.35
CA LEU A 55 24.37 -14.65 24.08
C LEU A 55 23.12 -15.37 23.57
N PRO A 56 23.27 -16.59 23.06
CA PRO A 56 22.23 -17.17 22.26
C PRO A 56 21.06 -17.57 23.16
N ALA A 57 19.84 -17.28 22.71
CA ALA A 57 18.73 -18.17 23.00
C ALA A 57 18.93 -19.46 22.19
N LEU A 58 20.05 -20.17 22.41
CA LEU A 58 20.33 -21.44 21.77
C LEU A 58 19.39 -22.45 22.41
N THR A 59 18.36 -22.84 21.69
CA THR A 59 17.64 -24.11 21.93
C THR A 59 18.47 -25.29 21.39
N ALA A 60 19.79 -25.27 21.55
CA ALA A 60 20.63 -26.40 21.21
C ALA A 60 20.69 -27.37 22.38
N SER A 61 20.53 -28.66 22.10
CA SER A 61 20.78 -29.71 23.07
C SER A 61 22.27 -29.78 23.38
N ILE A 62 22.63 -29.77 24.67
CA ILE A 62 24.00 -29.99 25.10
C ILE A 62 24.23 -31.49 25.11
N ASP A 63 25.11 -31.97 24.23
CA ASP A 63 25.41 -33.40 24.12
C ASP A 63 26.51 -33.83 25.10
N SER A 64 27.47 -32.94 25.38
CA SER A 64 28.53 -33.21 26.35
C SER A 64 29.08 -31.94 27.00
N ILE A 65 29.62 -32.11 28.21
CA ILE A 65 30.27 -31.04 28.98
C ILE A 65 31.67 -31.55 29.34
N LEU A 66 32.69 -30.76 29.03
CA LEU A 66 34.07 -31.01 29.42
C LEU A 66 34.44 -30.07 30.56
N TYR A 67 34.93 -30.64 31.66
CA TYR A 67 35.54 -29.88 32.75
C TYR A 67 37.05 -29.95 32.61
N GLU A 68 37.70 -28.79 32.58
CA GLU A 68 39.15 -28.67 32.46
C GLU A 68 39.67 -27.63 33.46
N ALA A 69 40.79 -27.92 34.12
CA ALA A 69 41.48 -26.96 34.96
C ALA A 69 42.63 -26.32 34.16
N VAL A 70 42.40 -25.13 33.62
CA VAL A 70 43.40 -24.36 32.87
C VAL A 70 44.03 -23.37 33.85
N GLU A 71 45.35 -23.45 34.04
CA GLU A 71 46.10 -22.57 34.96
C GLU A 71 45.47 -22.46 36.37
N ASN A 72 44.99 -23.59 36.91
CA ASN A 72 44.33 -23.69 38.21
C ASN A 72 42.95 -22.99 38.33
N GLN A 73 42.37 -22.53 37.21
CA GLN A 73 41.00 -22.02 37.15
C GLN A 73 40.05 -23.07 36.54
N PRO A 74 38.85 -23.27 37.11
CA PRO A 74 37.88 -24.21 36.57
C PRO A 74 37.24 -23.63 35.30
N VAL A 75 37.40 -24.34 34.18
CA VAL A 75 36.76 -24.01 32.90
C VAL A 75 35.79 -25.13 32.53
N LEU A 76 34.51 -24.77 32.33
CA LEU A 76 33.51 -25.69 31.78
C LEU A 76 33.29 -25.37 30.31
N ARG A 77 33.39 -26.37 29.44
CA ARG A 77 33.12 -26.25 28.01
C ARG A 77 31.90 -27.09 27.66
N TYR A 78 30.93 -26.50 27.00
CA TYR A 78 29.68 -27.14 26.58
C TYR A 78 29.76 -27.43 25.09
N PHE A 79 29.37 -28.64 24.68
CA PHE A 79 29.42 -29.10 23.30
C PHE A 79 28.05 -29.52 22.78
N SER A 80 27.80 -29.25 21.50
CA SER A 80 26.67 -29.75 20.71
C SER A 80 27.20 -30.30 19.40
N GLU A 81 26.77 -31.50 19.02
CA GLU A 81 27.22 -32.24 17.82
C GLU A 81 28.76 -32.35 17.67
N GLY A 82 29.47 -32.40 18.81
CA GLY A 82 30.93 -32.50 18.84
C GLY A 82 31.69 -31.18 18.67
N VAL A 83 31.00 -30.04 18.67
CA VAL A 83 31.59 -28.69 18.57
C VAL A 83 31.39 -27.93 19.89
N GLU A 84 32.42 -27.24 20.39
CA GLU A 84 32.31 -26.37 21.58
C GLU A 84 31.41 -25.16 21.20
N ILE A 85 30.41 -24.88 22.04
CA ILE A 85 29.41 -23.83 21.78
C ILE A 85 29.48 -22.72 22.82
N ILE A 86 29.79 -23.08 24.07
CA ILE A 86 29.87 -22.16 25.21
C ILE A 86 31.03 -22.60 26.09
N ARG A 87 31.78 -21.64 26.59
CA ARG A 87 32.75 -21.82 27.65
C ARG A 87 32.35 -21.00 28.87
N GLN A 88 32.51 -21.55 30.06
CA GLN A 88 32.31 -20.84 31.32
C GLN A 88 33.66 -20.62 31.99
N GLU A 89 34.01 -19.35 32.15
CA GLU A 89 35.20 -18.88 32.87
C GLU A 89 34.72 -17.89 33.94
N ASP A 90 35.20 -18.01 35.19
CA ASP A 90 34.83 -17.11 36.31
C ASP A 90 33.31 -16.84 36.45
N ASN A 91 32.51 -17.91 36.30
CA ASN A 91 31.05 -17.86 36.38
C ASN A 91 30.35 -17.03 35.27
N GLN A 92 31.07 -16.64 34.22
CA GLN A 92 30.52 -16.00 33.02
C GLN A 92 30.45 -17.01 31.87
N LEU A 93 29.32 -17.05 31.16
CA LEU A 93 29.17 -17.83 29.94
C LEU A 93 29.66 -17.01 28.75
N ILE A 94 30.64 -17.55 28.03
CA ILE A 94 31.31 -16.94 26.89
C ILE A 94 31.08 -17.86 25.68
N PRO A 95 30.39 -17.41 24.62
CA PRO A 95 30.25 -18.22 23.41
C PRO A 95 31.62 -18.39 22.72
N GLU A 96 31.92 -19.58 22.20
CA GLU A 96 33.25 -19.89 21.64
C GLU A 96 33.58 -19.08 20.36
N ARG A 97 32.55 -18.63 19.64
CA ARG A 97 32.68 -17.75 18.47
C ARG A 97 31.72 -16.56 18.59
N PRO A 98 32.08 -15.53 19.37
CA PRO A 98 31.22 -14.37 19.53
C PRO A 98 31.14 -13.54 18.24
N GLU A 99 32.09 -13.69 17.32
CA GLU A 99 32.18 -12.91 16.09
C GLU A 99 32.43 -13.79 14.87
N ARG A 100 31.72 -13.53 13.77
CA ARG A 100 32.00 -14.11 12.45
C ARG A 100 32.32 -13.03 11.44
N PHE A 101 33.32 -13.27 10.61
CA PHE A 101 33.81 -12.32 9.61
C PHE A 101 33.48 -12.81 8.20
N PHE A 102 32.74 -12.00 7.46
CA PHE A 102 32.37 -12.28 6.08
C PHE A 102 32.94 -11.22 5.15
N LYS A 103 33.69 -11.63 4.14
CA LYS A 103 34.04 -10.76 3.02
C LYS A 103 32.85 -10.63 2.08
N ILE A 104 32.42 -9.41 1.78
CA ILE A 104 31.38 -9.19 0.76
C ILE A 104 32.03 -9.33 -0.62
N VAL A 105 31.70 -10.40 -1.33
CA VAL A 105 32.24 -10.68 -2.68
C VAL A 105 31.38 -10.05 -3.76
N GLU A 106 30.07 -10.05 -3.58
CA GLU A 106 29.10 -9.44 -4.52
C GLU A 106 27.92 -8.89 -3.73
N LEU A 107 27.51 -7.65 -4.04
CA LEU A 107 26.31 -7.03 -3.49
C LEU A 107 25.54 -6.33 -4.61
N SER A 108 24.45 -6.95 -5.05
CA SER A 108 23.52 -6.41 -6.04
C SER A 108 22.12 -6.30 -5.44
N ASP A 109 21.14 -5.86 -6.24
CA ASP A 109 19.77 -5.69 -5.73
C ASP A 109 19.10 -7.01 -5.33
N ASN A 110 19.49 -8.12 -5.97
CA ASN A 110 18.86 -9.43 -5.79
C ASN A 110 19.81 -10.52 -5.28
N LYS A 111 21.10 -10.21 -5.10
CA LYS A 111 22.12 -11.21 -4.79
C LYS A 111 23.18 -10.64 -3.85
N LEU A 112 23.43 -11.36 -2.76
CA LEU A 112 24.48 -11.09 -1.79
C LEU A 112 25.38 -12.34 -1.69
N ILE A 113 26.68 -12.18 -1.95
CA ILE A 113 27.65 -13.25 -1.76
C ILE A 113 28.57 -12.88 -0.60
N LEU A 114 28.52 -13.68 0.46
CA LEU A 114 29.42 -13.61 1.61
C LEU A 114 30.44 -14.73 1.53
N GLN A 115 31.71 -14.44 1.80
CA GLN A 115 32.78 -15.43 1.84
C GLN A 115 33.41 -15.47 3.23
N GLU A 116 33.56 -16.68 3.77
CA GLU A 116 34.24 -16.98 5.03
C GLU A 116 35.23 -18.13 4.77
N GLY A 117 36.53 -17.83 4.82
CA GLY A 117 37.56 -18.77 4.37
C GLY A 117 37.38 -19.18 2.91
N GLU A 118 37.29 -20.49 2.64
CA GLU A 118 37.05 -21.05 1.29
C GLU A 118 35.57 -21.18 0.93
N GLN A 119 34.65 -21.02 1.89
CA GLN A 119 33.22 -21.18 1.67
C GLN A 119 32.57 -19.89 1.18
N LYS A 120 31.72 -20.00 0.15
CA LYS A 120 30.90 -18.90 -0.38
C LYS A 120 29.43 -19.17 -0.12
N LEU A 121 28.79 -18.26 0.59
CA LEU A 121 27.35 -18.25 0.87
C LEU A 121 26.67 -17.30 -0.12
N VAL A 122 25.76 -17.83 -0.95
CA VAL A 122 25.05 -17.08 -1.99
C VAL A 122 23.60 -16.87 -1.58
N PHE A 123 23.29 -15.67 -1.12
CA PHE A 123 21.94 -15.27 -0.74
C PHE A 123 21.22 -14.61 -1.93
N SER A 124 19.95 -14.93 -2.08
CA SER A 124 19.02 -14.23 -2.96
C SER A 124 18.11 -13.32 -2.14
N HIS A 125 17.77 -12.15 -2.68
CA HIS A 125 16.78 -11.30 -2.05
C HIS A 125 15.45 -12.05 -1.99
N SER A 126 14.94 -12.28 -0.77
CA SER A 126 13.61 -12.83 -0.58
C SER A 126 12.68 -11.63 -0.39
N PRO A 127 11.95 -11.18 -1.44
CA PRO A 127 10.88 -10.23 -1.21
C PRO A 127 9.95 -10.86 -0.17
N SER A 128 9.54 -10.08 0.82
CA SER A 128 8.55 -10.50 1.80
C SER A 128 7.30 -10.95 1.04
N MET A 129 7.20 -12.25 0.76
CA MET A 129 6.00 -12.85 0.21
C MET A 129 4.95 -12.67 1.31
N VAL A 130 4.08 -11.68 1.12
CA VAL A 130 2.84 -11.60 1.90
C VAL A 130 2.06 -12.85 1.51
N TYR A 131 2.22 -13.91 2.30
CA TYR A 131 1.37 -15.08 2.21
C TYR A 131 -0.02 -14.58 2.56
N ILE A 132 -0.85 -14.38 1.53
CA ILE A 132 -2.30 -14.27 1.73
C ILE A 132 -2.69 -15.61 2.32
N GLY A 133 -2.89 -15.64 3.64
CA GLY A 133 -3.32 -16.84 4.34
C GLY A 133 -4.53 -17.43 3.64
N GLU A 134 -4.61 -18.76 3.60
CA GLU A 134 -5.79 -19.43 3.09
C GLU A 134 -7.04 -18.91 3.80
N LEU A 135 -8.20 -18.95 3.12
CA LEU A 135 -9.45 -18.43 3.67
C LEU A 135 -9.79 -19.20 4.95
N SER A 136 -9.41 -18.64 6.11
CA SER A 136 -9.74 -19.21 7.40
C SER A 136 -11.20 -18.93 7.72
N ALA A 137 -11.87 -19.87 8.39
CA ALA A 137 -13.25 -19.67 8.84
C ALA A 137 -13.37 -18.41 9.72
N GLU A 138 -12.38 -18.20 10.60
CA GLU A 138 -12.28 -17.03 11.45
C GLU A 138 -12.20 -15.72 10.65
N GLY A 139 -11.32 -15.65 9.63
CA GLY A 139 -11.18 -14.48 8.77
C GLY A 139 -12.46 -14.19 7.99
N PHE A 140 -13.12 -15.22 7.48
CA PHE A 140 -14.40 -15.09 6.79
C PHE A 140 -15.50 -14.53 7.70
N PHE A 141 -15.70 -15.10 8.89
CA PHE A 141 -16.72 -14.62 9.83
C PHE A 141 -16.41 -13.21 10.35
N ARG A 142 -15.14 -12.87 10.58
CA ARG A 142 -14.72 -11.51 10.92
C ARG A 142 -15.04 -10.50 9.81
N GLY A 143 -14.76 -10.85 8.56
CA GLY A 143 -15.13 -10.03 7.41
C GLY A 143 -16.64 -9.81 7.31
N LEU A 144 -17.43 -10.87 7.50
CA LEU A 144 -18.90 -10.79 7.49
C LEU A 144 -19.44 -9.93 8.64
N LEU A 145 -18.87 -10.07 9.85
CA LEU A 145 -19.20 -9.24 11.01
C LEU A 145 -18.88 -7.76 10.73
N GLY A 146 -17.72 -7.48 10.12
CA GLY A 146 -17.34 -6.12 9.72
C GLY A 146 -18.34 -5.51 8.74
N LEU A 147 -18.70 -6.25 7.68
CA LEU A 147 -19.71 -5.79 6.71
C LEU A 147 -21.06 -5.52 7.39
N PHE A 148 -21.54 -6.45 8.23
CA PHE A 148 -22.79 -6.27 8.97
C PHE A 148 -22.73 -5.04 9.89
N SER A 149 -21.60 -4.83 10.57
CA SER A 149 -21.41 -3.68 11.47
C SER A 149 -21.49 -2.35 10.71
N LEU A 150 -20.88 -2.25 9.53
CA LEU A 150 -20.97 -1.05 8.69
C LEU A 150 -22.40 -0.77 8.22
N LEU A 151 -23.12 -1.81 7.80
CA LEU A 151 -24.54 -1.69 7.42
C LEU A 151 -25.42 -1.30 8.61
N LEU A 152 -25.12 -1.84 9.80
CA LEU A 152 -25.82 -1.50 11.04
C LEU A 152 -25.60 -0.03 11.42
N ILE A 153 -24.37 0.47 11.34
CA ILE A 153 -24.05 1.88 11.59
C ILE A 153 -24.85 2.78 10.63
N ALA A 154 -24.82 2.47 9.33
CA ALA A 154 -25.60 3.21 8.33
C ALA A 154 -27.11 3.16 8.64
N PHE A 155 -27.64 2.01 9.04
CA PHE A 155 -29.05 1.84 9.40
C PHE A 155 -29.43 2.65 10.65
N LEU A 156 -28.57 2.67 11.67
CA LEU A 156 -28.80 3.45 12.90
C LEU A 156 -28.84 4.94 12.62
N LEU A 157 -27.98 5.42 11.72
CA LEU A 157 -27.90 6.82 11.29
C LEU A 157 -28.88 7.19 10.16
N SER A 158 -29.72 6.25 9.71
CA SER A 158 -30.70 6.47 8.64
C SER A 158 -31.76 7.49 9.04
N SER A 159 -32.07 8.43 8.13
CA SER A 159 -33.12 9.42 8.30
C SER A 159 -34.53 8.82 8.29
N ASN A 160 -34.75 7.73 7.55
CA ASN A 160 -36.03 7.03 7.48
C ASN A 160 -35.85 5.53 7.25
N ARG A 161 -35.68 4.79 8.35
CA ARG A 161 -35.43 3.34 8.35
C ARG A 161 -36.49 2.49 7.63
N ARG A 162 -37.72 3.00 7.50
CA ARG A 162 -38.83 2.28 6.85
C ARG A 162 -38.79 2.41 5.32
N ALA A 163 -38.18 3.48 4.81
CA ALA A 163 -38.09 3.75 3.37
C ALA A 163 -36.85 3.09 2.71
N ILE A 164 -36.00 2.40 3.48
CA ILE A 164 -34.81 1.74 2.95
C ILE A 164 -35.20 0.67 1.92
N ASN A 165 -34.68 0.82 0.71
CA ASN A 165 -34.86 -0.14 -0.37
C ASN A 165 -33.88 -1.32 -0.20
N TRP A 166 -34.25 -2.31 0.60
CA TRP A 166 -33.43 -3.51 0.85
C TRP A 166 -33.09 -4.31 -0.42
N PRO A 167 -33.97 -4.43 -1.44
CA PRO A 167 -33.57 -5.01 -2.72
C PRO A 167 -32.41 -4.29 -3.39
N LEU A 168 -32.36 -2.95 -3.34
CA LEU A 168 -31.23 -2.16 -3.86
C LEU A 168 -29.95 -2.47 -3.08
N VAL A 169 -30.03 -2.48 -1.74
CA VAL A 169 -28.90 -2.80 -0.87
C VAL A 169 -28.36 -4.21 -1.18
N GLY A 170 -29.23 -5.22 -1.22
CA GLY A 170 -28.86 -6.61 -1.50
C GLY A 170 -28.23 -6.78 -2.89
N LYS A 171 -28.79 -6.13 -3.92
CA LYS A 171 -28.20 -6.18 -5.28
C LYS A 171 -26.86 -5.45 -5.36
N GLY A 172 -26.69 -4.34 -4.63
CA GLY A 172 -25.41 -3.64 -4.53
C GLY A 172 -24.32 -4.49 -3.86
N LEU A 173 -24.66 -5.18 -2.77
CA LEU A 173 -23.76 -6.12 -2.10
C LEU A 173 -23.41 -7.29 -3.01
N LEU A 174 -24.40 -7.85 -3.70
CA LEU A 174 -24.19 -8.92 -4.67
C LEU A 174 -23.27 -8.46 -5.81
N LEU A 175 -23.47 -7.25 -6.33
CA LEU A 175 -22.62 -6.67 -7.38
C LEU A 175 -21.17 -6.56 -6.92
N GLN A 176 -20.92 -6.09 -5.69
CA GLN A 176 -19.57 -6.03 -5.11
C GLN A 176 -18.94 -7.41 -4.97
N ILE A 177 -19.67 -8.38 -4.40
CA ILE A 177 -19.16 -9.74 -4.18
C ILE A 177 -18.85 -10.40 -5.53
N VAL A 178 -19.77 -10.33 -6.48
CA VAL A 178 -19.59 -10.89 -7.83
C VAL A 178 -18.38 -10.24 -8.51
N PHE A 179 -18.29 -8.92 -8.49
CA PHE A 179 -17.17 -8.22 -9.09
C PHE A 179 -15.83 -8.56 -8.41
N ALA A 180 -15.79 -8.60 -7.09
CA ALA A 180 -14.60 -9.02 -6.33
C ALA A 180 -14.16 -10.43 -6.71
N ILE A 181 -15.10 -11.39 -6.80
CA ILE A 181 -14.79 -12.76 -7.24
C ILE A 181 -14.29 -12.77 -8.69
N LEU A 182 -14.93 -12.02 -9.59
CA LEU A 182 -14.49 -11.93 -10.98
C LEU A 182 -13.03 -11.44 -11.06
N VAL A 183 -12.70 -10.34 -10.39
CA VAL A 183 -11.34 -9.80 -10.48
C VAL A 183 -10.31 -10.60 -9.66
N LEU A 184 -10.70 -11.28 -8.58
CA LEU A 184 -9.76 -12.02 -7.72
C LEU A 184 -9.61 -13.50 -8.11
N LYS A 185 -10.56 -14.12 -8.81
CA LYS A 185 -10.55 -15.56 -9.10
C LYS A 185 -10.59 -15.91 -10.58
N VAL A 186 -11.06 -15.02 -11.47
CA VAL A 186 -11.16 -15.33 -12.89
C VAL A 186 -9.90 -14.84 -13.62
N PRO A 187 -9.03 -15.73 -14.14
CA PRO A 187 -7.75 -15.33 -14.72
C PRO A 187 -7.87 -14.36 -15.90
N PHE A 188 -8.90 -14.53 -16.72
CA PHE A 188 -9.18 -13.62 -17.84
C PHE A 188 -9.46 -12.19 -17.37
N VAL A 189 -10.25 -12.03 -16.30
CA VAL A 189 -10.57 -10.70 -15.74
C VAL A 189 -9.35 -10.11 -15.05
N GLN A 190 -8.58 -10.94 -14.34
CA GLN A 190 -7.29 -10.52 -13.77
C GLN A 190 -6.36 -9.95 -14.83
N ALA A 191 -6.23 -10.62 -15.97
CA ALA A 191 -5.39 -10.16 -17.08
C ALA A 191 -5.86 -8.81 -17.65
N ILE A 192 -7.18 -8.56 -17.71
CA ILE A 192 -7.72 -7.24 -18.10
C ILE A 192 -7.28 -6.16 -17.10
N PHE A 193 -7.46 -6.39 -15.80
CA PHE A 193 -7.07 -5.41 -14.78
C PHE A 193 -5.56 -5.21 -14.70
N GLU A 194 -4.78 -6.24 -14.96
CA GLU A 194 -3.32 -6.15 -15.08
C GLU A 194 -2.92 -5.32 -16.30
N ALA A 195 -3.56 -5.53 -17.46
CA ALA A 195 -3.34 -4.71 -18.64
C ALA A 195 -3.68 -3.23 -18.37
N ILE A 196 -4.81 -2.94 -17.73
CA ILE A 196 -5.18 -1.57 -17.32
C ILE A 196 -4.14 -1.00 -16.35
N SER A 197 -3.71 -1.79 -15.35
CA SER A 197 -2.71 -1.36 -14.38
C SER A 197 -1.37 -1.00 -15.04
N ASN A 198 -0.95 -1.80 -16.03
CA ASN A 198 0.24 -1.52 -16.83
C ASN A 198 0.12 -0.23 -17.66
N VAL A 199 -1.09 0.11 -18.14
CA VAL A 199 -1.34 1.41 -18.79
C VAL A 199 -1.07 2.56 -17.81
N PHE A 200 -1.59 2.47 -16.57
CA PHE A 200 -1.33 3.49 -15.54
C PHE A 200 0.16 3.62 -15.22
N ILE A 201 0.89 2.51 -15.10
CA ILE A 201 2.35 2.51 -14.88
C ILE A 201 3.09 3.11 -16.07
N GLY A 202 2.68 2.78 -17.29
CA GLY A 202 3.23 3.39 -18.52
C GLY A 202 3.06 4.91 -18.51
N ILE A 203 1.91 5.41 -18.07
CA ILE A 203 1.64 6.84 -17.94
C ILE A 203 2.55 7.50 -16.88
N LEU A 204 2.83 6.83 -15.77
CA LEU A 204 3.80 7.31 -14.79
C LEU A 204 5.18 7.54 -15.42
N ASN A 205 5.60 6.62 -16.30
CA ASN A 205 6.88 6.75 -17.00
C ASN A 205 6.91 7.93 -17.98
N PHE A 206 5.81 8.22 -18.68
CA PHE A 206 5.72 9.43 -19.51
C PHE A 206 5.81 10.71 -18.69
N THR A 207 5.18 10.73 -17.51
CA THR A 207 5.26 11.86 -16.58
C THR A 207 6.70 12.04 -16.07
N LYS A 208 7.40 10.95 -15.77
CA LYS A 208 8.82 11.00 -15.34
C LYS A 208 9.69 11.66 -16.40
N ALA A 209 9.48 11.39 -17.69
CA ALA A 209 10.23 12.05 -18.76
C ALA A 209 10.01 13.58 -18.77
N GLY A 210 8.76 14.04 -18.64
CA GLY A 210 8.45 15.47 -18.54
C GLY A 210 9.03 16.11 -17.26
N SER A 211 8.98 15.40 -16.14
CA SER A 211 9.50 15.88 -14.86
C SER A 211 11.02 15.95 -14.86
N ALA A 212 11.71 14.98 -15.48
CA ALA A 212 13.16 14.98 -15.64
C ALA A 212 13.63 16.12 -16.55
N PHE A 213 12.85 16.50 -17.57
CA PHE A 213 13.14 17.66 -18.39
C PHE A 213 13.10 18.98 -17.58
N VAL A 214 12.10 19.14 -16.69
CA VAL A 214 11.92 20.38 -15.91
C VAL A 214 12.85 20.44 -14.69
N PHE A 215 13.00 19.33 -13.97
CA PHE A 215 13.67 19.28 -12.65
C PHE A 215 15.02 18.56 -12.66
N GLY A 216 15.41 17.94 -13.78
CA GLY A 216 16.72 17.30 -13.93
C GLY A 216 16.97 16.18 -12.92
N GLY A 217 18.17 16.20 -12.31
CA GLY A 217 18.63 15.19 -11.37
C GLY A 217 17.77 15.02 -10.11
N LEU A 218 16.96 16.02 -9.75
CA LEU A 218 16.08 15.95 -8.56
C LEU A 218 15.00 14.87 -8.67
N VAL A 219 14.70 14.41 -9.88
CA VAL A 219 13.73 13.33 -10.15
C VAL A 219 14.43 12.00 -10.42
N ALA A 220 15.59 12.05 -11.11
CA ALA A 220 16.27 10.85 -11.59
C ALA A 220 17.26 10.26 -10.58
N ASP A 221 17.90 11.10 -9.76
CA ASP A 221 18.92 10.67 -8.81
C ASP A 221 18.32 10.41 -7.42
N THR A 222 17.72 9.24 -7.28
CA THR A 222 17.21 8.75 -5.99
C THR A 222 18.31 8.23 -5.06
N GLN A 223 19.55 8.08 -5.54
CA GLN A 223 20.66 7.59 -4.72
C GLN A 223 21.28 8.72 -3.91
N SER A 224 21.41 9.91 -4.50
CA SER A 224 21.99 11.07 -3.81
C SER A 224 20.95 11.84 -2.98
N PHE A 225 19.73 11.98 -3.50
CA PHE A 225 18.70 12.85 -2.90
C PHE A 225 17.54 12.10 -2.25
N GLY A 226 17.49 10.77 -2.39
CA GLY A 226 16.35 9.97 -1.95
C GLY A 226 15.08 10.23 -2.78
N PHE A 227 13.95 9.73 -2.29
CA PHE A 227 12.65 9.92 -2.92
C PHE A 227 12.08 11.30 -2.56
N ILE A 228 12.09 12.24 -3.52
CA ILE A 228 11.50 13.57 -3.30
C ILE A 228 10.05 13.60 -3.77
N PHE A 229 9.12 13.50 -2.83
CA PHE A 229 7.68 13.50 -3.09
C PHE A 229 7.23 14.65 -4.01
N ALA A 230 7.70 15.88 -3.74
CA ALA A 230 7.30 17.06 -4.48
C ALA A 230 7.63 17.01 -5.98
N PHE A 231 8.75 16.38 -6.36
CA PHE A 231 9.18 16.31 -7.76
C PHE A 231 8.84 14.98 -8.45
N GLN A 232 8.55 13.92 -7.68
CA GLN A 232 8.24 12.60 -8.24
C GLN A 232 6.74 12.30 -8.28
N VAL A 233 5.95 12.89 -7.36
CA VAL A 233 4.52 12.57 -7.19
C VAL A 233 3.62 13.69 -7.69
N LEU A 234 3.90 14.95 -7.34
CA LEU A 234 3.03 16.07 -7.70
C LEU A 234 2.92 16.31 -9.23
N PRO A 235 3.98 16.18 -10.04
CA PRO A 235 3.86 16.31 -11.49
C PRO A 235 2.92 15.28 -12.13
N THR A 236 2.80 14.09 -11.53
CA THR A 236 1.85 13.06 -11.98
C THR A 236 0.42 13.54 -11.88
N ILE A 237 0.05 14.27 -10.82
CA ILE A 237 -1.29 14.86 -10.66
C ILE A 237 -1.58 15.84 -11.80
N ILE A 238 -0.59 16.67 -12.16
CA ILE A 238 -0.71 17.67 -13.24
C ILE A 238 -0.93 16.98 -14.59
N PHE A 239 -0.07 15.99 -14.91
CA PHE A 239 -0.16 15.25 -16.17
C PHE A 239 -1.47 14.48 -16.30
N PHE A 240 -1.88 13.76 -15.25
CA PHE A 240 -3.14 13.00 -15.29
C PHE A 240 -4.37 13.89 -15.37
N SER A 241 -4.35 15.08 -14.75
CA SER A 241 -5.44 16.06 -14.92
C SER A 241 -5.53 16.54 -16.37
N ALA A 242 -4.40 16.82 -17.02
CA ALA A 242 -4.35 17.17 -18.44
C ALA A 242 -4.85 16.02 -19.34
N LEU A 243 -4.41 14.79 -19.07
CA LEU A 243 -4.82 13.59 -19.79
C LEU A 243 -6.32 13.32 -19.62
N THR A 244 -6.84 13.43 -18.40
CA THR A 244 -8.26 13.20 -18.10
C THR A 244 -9.13 14.23 -18.82
N SER A 245 -8.73 15.51 -18.80
CA SER A 245 -9.38 16.58 -19.57
C SER A 245 -9.39 16.29 -21.06
N LEU A 246 -8.27 15.81 -21.63
CA LEU A 246 -8.20 15.40 -23.03
C LEU A 246 -9.14 14.22 -23.34
N LEU A 247 -9.12 13.17 -22.52
CA LEU A 247 -9.99 11.99 -22.71
C LEU A 247 -11.47 12.34 -22.57
N PHE A 248 -11.79 13.35 -21.75
CA PHE A 248 -13.11 13.93 -21.62
C PHE A 248 -13.49 14.71 -22.88
N TYR A 249 -12.62 15.57 -23.39
CA TYR A 249 -12.85 16.29 -24.66
C TYR A 249 -13.08 15.33 -25.85
N LEU A 250 -12.33 14.23 -25.90
CA LEU A 250 -12.45 13.20 -26.94
C LEU A 250 -13.68 12.29 -26.79
N GLY A 251 -14.44 12.37 -25.70
CA GLY A 251 -15.62 11.54 -25.48
C GLY A 251 -15.32 10.11 -24.99
N ILE A 252 -14.08 9.80 -24.59
CA ILE A 252 -13.67 8.44 -24.19
C ILE A 252 -14.20 8.12 -22.79
N ILE A 253 -14.01 9.03 -21.83
CA ILE A 253 -14.49 8.86 -20.44
C ILE A 253 -16.00 8.67 -20.43
N GLN A 254 -16.74 9.45 -21.22
CA GLN A 254 -18.19 9.39 -21.32
C GLN A 254 -18.68 8.01 -21.75
N LYS A 255 -18.00 7.37 -22.71
CA LYS A 255 -18.36 6.01 -23.18
C LYS A 255 -18.14 4.97 -22.09
N ILE A 256 -17.01 5.04 -21.39
CA ILE A 256 -16.67 4.12 -20.30
C ILE A 256 -17.67 4.29 -19.15
N VAL A 257 -17.87 5.53 -18.71
CA VAL A 257 -18.81 5.90 -17.64
C VAL A 257 -20.22 5.45 -17.98
N TYR A 258 -20.69 5.65 -19.21
CA TYR A 258 -22.02 5.19 -19.63
C TYR A 258 -22.17 3.67 -19.48
N GLY A 259 -21.13 2.89 -19.80
CA GLY A 259 -21.14 1.44 -19.62
C GLY A 259 -21.34 1.03 -18.16
N PHE A 260 -20.54 1.59 -17.24
CA PHE A 260 -20.69 1.32 -15.80
C PHE A 260 -22.02 1.83 -15.25
N ALA A 261 -22.44 3.03 -15.65
CA ALA A 261 -23.72 3.61 -15.24
C ALA A 261 -24.90 2.76 -15.71
N TRP A 262 -24.84 2.20 -16.92
CA TRP A 262 -25.86 1.30 -17.43
C TRP A 262 -25.98 0.02 -16.60
N VAL A 263 -24.85 -0.59 -16.20
CA VAL A 263 -24.84 -1.77 -15.32
C VAL A 263 -25.49 -1.42 -13.97
N MET A 264 -25.08 -0.31 -13.34
CA MET A 264 -25.61 0.11 -12.04
C MET A 264 -27.10 0.49 -12.11
N ASN A 265 -27.50 1.28 -13.11
CA ASN A 265 -28.90 1.67 -13.33
C ASN A 265 -29.80 0.43 -13.48
N LYS A 266 -29.38 -0.53 -14.33
CA LYS A 266 -30.17 -1.73 -14.61
C LYS A 266 -30.24 -2.70 -13.44
N MET A 267 -29.12 -2.91 -12.73
CA MET A 267 -29.06 -3.86 -11.62
C MET A 267 -29.68 -3.28 -10.35
N MET A 268 -29.31 -2.06 -9.96
CA MET A 268 -29.67 -1.45 -8.68
C MET A 268 -30.94 -0.58 -8.75
N ASN A 269 -31.50 -0.35 -9.94
CA ASN A 269 -32.73 0.42 -10.15
C ASN A 269 -32.60 1.89 -9.69
N LEU A 270 -31.46 2.51 -10.03
CA LEU A 270 -31.10 3.89 -9.69
C LEU A 270 -31.56 4.88 -10.76
N SER A 271 -31.49 6.17 -10.46
CA SER A 271 -31.70 7.21 -11.46
C SER A 271 -30.57 7.28 -12.47
N GLY A 272 -30.85 7.90 -13.62
CA GLY A 272 -29.85 8.09 -14.67
C GLY A 272 -28.70 8.97 -14.19
N ALA A 273 -29.02 10.11 -13.58
CA ALA A 273 -28.04 11.06 -13.07
C ALA A 273 -27.18 10.45 -11.97
N GLU A 274 -27.79 9.76 -10.99
CA GLU A 274 -27.07 9.11 -9.91
C GLU A 274 -26.12 8.01 -10.41
N SER A 275 -26.58 7.18 -11.36
CA SER A 275 -25.76 6.11 -11.94
C SER A 275 -24.57 6.68 -12.71
N LEU A 276 -24.76 7.77 -13.45
CA LEU A 276 -23.70 8.46 -14.18
C LEU A 276 -22.70 9.14 -13.23
N ALA A 277 -23.16 9.75 -12.14
CA ALA A 277 -22.28 10.32 -11.13
C ALA A 277 -21.43 9.23 -10.45
N ALA A 278 -22.07 8.16 -9.98
CA ALA A 278 -21.37 7.04 -9.33
C ALA A 278 -20.34 6.39 -10.28
N ALA A 279 -20.68 6.21 -11.55
CA ALA A 279 -19.77 5.66 -12.55
C ALA A 279 -18.64 6.65 -12.89
N GLY A 280 -18.95 7.94 -12.96
CA GLY A 280 -17.97 9.00 -13.17
C GLY A 280 -16.91 9.01 -12.08
N ASN A 281 -17.33 8.91 -10.82
CA ASN A 281 -16.46 8.92 -9.65
C ASN A 281 -15.47 7.74 -9.59
N ILE A 282 -15.66 6.66 -10.36
CA ILE A 282 -14.68 5.57 -10.46
C ILE A 282 -13.35 6.09 -11.05
N PHE A 283 -13.42 7.08 -11.95
CA PHE A 283 -12.25 7.57 -12.71
C PHE A 283 -11.96 9.05 -12.43
N LEU A 284 -13.01 9.85 -12.21
CA LEU A 284 -12.95 11.29 -12.00
C LEU A 284 -13.02 11.62 -10.52
N GLY A 285 -12.41 12.73 -10.12
CA GLY A 285 -12.48 13.20 -8.73
C GLY A 285 -13.84 13.80 -8.36
N GLN A 286 -14.06 14.02 -7.05
CA GLN A 286 -15.29 14.60 -6.52
C GLN A 286 -15.69 15.97 -7.10
N THR A 287 -14.74 16.71 -7.68
CA THR A 287 -14.99 18.01 -8.33
C THR A 287 -15.24 17.90 -9.84
N GLU A 288 -14.84 16.79 -10.46
CA GLU A 288 -14.90 16.57 -11.92
C GLU A 288 -16.11 15.72 -12.30
N ALA A 289 -16.41 14.68 -11.53
CA ALA A 289 -17.56 13.81 -11.80
C ALA A 289 -18.91 14.56 -11.87
N PRO A 290 -19.19 15.60 -11.05
CA PRO A 290 -20.42 16.38 -11.18
C PRO A 290 -20.56 17.08 -12.54
N LEU A 291 -19.47 17.38 -13.26
CA LEU A 291 -19.52 18.02 -14.58
C LEU A 291 -20.20 17.13 -15.63
N LEU A 292 -20.09 15.79 -15.51
CA LEU A 292 -20.75 14.84 -16.42
C LEU A 292 -22.28 14.95 -16.41
N ILE A 293 -22.82 15.38 -15.28
CA ILE A 293 -24.26 15.41 -15.01
C ILE A 293 -24.73 16.81 -14.61
N LYS A 294 -23.92 17.85 -14.85
CA LYS A 294 -24.19 19.24 -14.48
C LYS A 294 -25.62 19.69 -14.82
N PRO A 295 -26.21 19.38 -15.99
CA PRO A 295 -27.59 19.79 -16.31
C PRO A 295 -28.68 19.17 -15.42
N TYR A 296 -28.34 18.12 -14.66
CA TYR A 296 -29.26 17.36 -13.83
C TYR A 296 -29.14 17.70 -12.35
N ILE A 297 -28.01 18.27 -11.89
CA ILE A 297 -27.74 18.51 -10.45
C ILE A 297 -28.85 19.33 -9.79
N ASP A 298 -29.30 20.41 -10.44
CA ASP A 298 -30.34 21.29 -9.89
C ASP A 298 -31.71 20.62 -9.75
N LYS A 299 -31.90 19.46 -10.40
CA LYS A 299 -33.14 18.67 -10.39
C LYS A 299 -33.02 17.40 -9.55
N MET A 300 -31.87 17.15 -8.94
CA MET A 300 -31.66 15.95 -8.13
C MET A 300 -32.42 16.03 -6.82
N THR A 301 -32.98 14.91 -6.39
CA THR A 301 -33.54 14.78 -5.04
C THR A 301 -32.41 14.87 -4.00
N ARG A 302 -32.76 15.06 -2.72
CA ARG A 302 -31.76 15.07 -1.66
C ARG A 302 -31.01 13.73 -1.53
N SER A 303 -31.70 12.62 -1.80
CA SER A 303 -31.09 11.28 -1.77
C SER A 303 -30.11 11.08 -2.93
N GLU A 304 -30.49 11.52 -4.14
CA GLU A 304 -29.60 11.52 -5.30
C GLU A 304 -28.35 12.39 -5.08
N LEU A 305 -28.52 13.59 -4.50
CA LEU A 305 -27.42 14.49 -4.19
C LEU A 305 -26.49 13.92 -3.11
N LEU A 306 -27.04 13.31 -2.06
CA LEU A 306 -26.21 12.63 -1.06
C LEU A 306 -25.42 11.49 -1.68
N CYS A 307 -26.03 10.72 -2.58
CA CYS A 307 -25.32 9.65 -3.29
C CYS A 307 -24.18 10.19 -4.16
N LEU A 308 -24.43 11.27 -4.90
CA LEU A 308 -23.39 11.96 -5.69
C LEU A 308 -22.21 12.39 -4.81
N MET A 309 -22.48 13.04 -3.68
CA MET A 309 -21.44 13.50 -2.75
C MET A 309 -20.70 12.32 -2.10
N SER A 310 -21.43 11.31 -1.64
CA SER A 310 -20.86 10.11 -1.01
C SER A 310 -20.00 9.32 -1.99
N GLY A 311 -20.45 9.20 -3.24
CA GLY A 311 -19.69 8.57 -4.32
C GLY A 311 -18.34 9.24 -4.56
N GLY A 312 -18.31 10.58 -4.57
CA GLY A 312 -17.06 11.32 -4.74
C GLY A 312 -16.08 11.17 -3.57
N MET A 313 -16.60 11.04 -2.34
CA MET A 313 -15.78 10.85 -1.14
C MET A 313 -15.30 9.41 -0.95
N ALA A 314 -16.01 8.43 -1.53
CA ALA A 314 -15.70 7.01 -1.42
C ALA A 314 -14.65 6.53 -2.43
N THR A 315 -14.38 7.32 -3.47
CA THR A 315 -13.45 6.96 -4.55
C THR A 315 -12.24 7.90 -4.58
N ILE A 316 -11.27 7.57 -5.42
CA ILE A 316 -10.10 8.40 -5.68
C ILE A 316 -10.03 8.79 -7.15
N ALA A 317 -9.65 10.03 -7.42
CA ALA A 317 -9.43 10.52 -8.77
C ALA A 317 -8.24 9.81 -9.43
N GLY A 318 -8.30 9.60 -10.75
CA GLY A 318 -7.22 8.94 -11.50
C GLY A 318 -5.84 9.58 -11.31
N GLY A 319 -5.76 10.91 -11.18
CA GLY A 319 -4.49 11.61 -10.95
C GLY A 319 -3.86 11.32 -9.58
N VAL A 320 -4.66 11.20 -8.53
CA VAL A 320 -4.18 10.87 -7.18
C VAL A 320 -3.91 9.36 -7.06
N LEU A 321 -4.70 8.53 -7.75
CA LEU A 321 -4.45 7.09 -7.86
C LEU A 321 -3.05 6.81 -8.43
N ALA A 322 -2.65 7.51 -9.50
CA ALA A 322 -1.32 7.39 -10.08
C ALA A 322 -0.21 7.84 -9.11
N ALA A 323 -0.45 8.94 -8.38
CA ALA A 323 0.45 9.39 -7.31
C ALA A 323 0.65 8.33 -6.22
N TYR A 324 -0.42 7.65 -5.78
CA TYR A 324 -0.33 6.57 -4.80
C TYR A 324 0.39 5.33 -5.33
N ILE A 325 0.20 4.97 -6.61
CA ILE A 325 0.96 3.88 -7.24
C ILE A 325 2.46 4.19 -7.21
N GLY A 326 2.85 5.41 -7.61
CA GLY A 326 4.24 5.83 -7.63
C GLY A 326 4.85 5.90 -6.23
N PHE A 327 4.10 6.40 -5.24
CA PHE A 327 4.55 6.50 -3.86
C PHE A 327 4.66 5.14 -3.17
N LEU A 328 3.60 4.33 -3.20
CA LEU A 328 3.55 3.03 -2.51
C LEU A 328 4.41 1.96 -3.18
N GLY A 329 4.47 1.97 -4.52
CA GLY A 329 5.30 1.03 -5.28
C GLY A 329 6.76 1.46 -5.42
N GLY A 330 7.09 2.72 -5.10
CA GLY A 330 8.45 3.26 -5.21
C GLY A 330 9.07 3.02 -6.59
N ASN A 331 10.25 2.41 -6.61
CA ASN A 331 10.97 2.05 -7.85
C ASN A 331 10.77 0.58 -8.26
N ASP A 332 9.95 -0.20 -7.55
CA ASP A 332 9.72 -1.62 -7.84
C ASP A 332 8.50 -1.80 -8.77
N PRO A 333 8.70 -2.25 -10.02
CA PRO A 333 7.61 -2.44 -10.97
C PRO A 333 6.56 -3.45 -10.52
N GLN A 334 6.94 -4.48 -9.76
CA GLN A 334 5.99 -5.49 -9.27
C GLN A 334 5.10 -4.91 -8.16
N GLN A 335 5.67 -4.10 -7.27
CA GLN A 335 4.88 -3.41 -6.24
C GLN A 335 3.97 -2.35 -6.85
N GLN A 336 4.45 -1.57 -7.82
CA GLN A 336 3.60 -0.64 -8.56
C GLN A 336 2.42 -1.36 -9.21
N LEU A 337 2.65 -2.51 -9.83
CA LEU A 337 1.59 -3.33 -10.43
C LEU A 337 0.60 -3.86 -9.38
N PHE A 338 1.13 -4.32 -8.24
CA PHE A 338 0.31 -4.75 -7.11
C PHE A 338 -0.61 -3.63 -6.62
N PHE A 339 -0.07 -2.46 -6.29
CA PHE A 339 -0.86 -1.33 -5.80
C PHE A 339 -1.80 -0.79 -6.87
N ALA A 340 -1.38 -0.70 -8.13
CA ALA A 340 -2.23 -0.27 -9.24
C ALA A 340 -3.46 -1.17 -9.36
N LYS A 341 -3.27 -2.49 -9.35
CA LYS A 341 -4.36 -3.45 -9.41
C LYS A 341 -5.33 -3.25 -8.24
N HIS A 342 -4.82 -3.14 -7.02
CA HIS A 342 -5.68 -2.98 -5.83
C HIS A 342 -6.43 -1.66 -5.81
N LEU A 343 -5.77 -0.54 -6.15
CA LEU A 343 -6.39 0.78 -6.16
C LEU A 343 -7.48 0.90 -7.24
N ILE A 344 -7.24 0.36 -8.44
CA ILE A 344 -8.24 0.37 -9.52
C ILE A 344 -9.44 -0.49 -9.13
N ILE A 345 -9.23 -1.68 -8.56
CA ILE A 345 -10.31 -2.54 -8.08
C ILE A 345 -11.11 -1.86 -6.97
N ALA A 346 -10.42 -1.24 -6.01
CA ALA A 346 -11.04 -0.52 -4.92
C ALA A 346 -11.94 0.62 -5.44
N SER A 347 -11.45 1.43 -6.39
CA SER A 347 -12.27 2.50 -6.99
C SER A 347 -13.56 1.99 -7.63
N VAL A 348 -13.52 0.83 -8.32
CA VAL A 348 -14.72 0.25 -8.93
C VAL A 348 -15.69 -0.31 -7.89
N LEU A 349 -15.18 -0.97 -6.84
CA LEU A 349 -15.99 -1.53 -5.74
C LEU A 349 -16.61 -0.43 -4.86
N SER A 350 -15.92 0.71 -4.71
CA SER A 350 -16.41 1.85 -3.93
C SER A 350 -17.68 2.48 -4.50
N ALA A 351 -17.89 2.46 -5.81
CA ALA A 351 -19.10 3.04 -6.42
C ALA A 351 -20.41 2.41 -5.91
N PRO A 352 -20.64 1.08 -6.03
CA PRO A 352 -21.82 0.44 -5.45
C PRO A 352 -21.83 0.49 -3.91
N ALA A 353 -20.66 0.46 -3.24
CA ALA A 353 -20.61 0.60 -1.78
C ALA A 353 -21.12 1.96 -1.30
N ALA A 354 -20.72 3.03 -1.98
CA ALA A 354 -21.17 4.39 -1.70
C ALA A 354 -22.66 4.56 -1.93
N ILE A 355 -23.19 3.98 -3.02
CA ILE A 355 -24.64 3.98 -3.31
C ILE A 355 -25.41 3.30 -2.16
N ILE A 356 -24.94 2.13 -1.70
CA ILE A 356 -25.58 1.41 -0.59
C ILE A 356 -25.59 2.26 0.67
N ALA A 357 -24.44 2.81 1.05
CA ALA A 357 -24.33 3.65 2.25
C ALA A 357 -25.25 4.88 2.14
N ALA A 358 -25.23 5.59 1.00
CA ALA A 358 -26.07 6.77 0.78
C ALA A 358 -27.56 6.43 0.82
N LYS A 359 -28.00 5.35 0.17
CA LYS A 359 -29.42 4.94 0.13
C LYS A 359 -29.92 4.33 1.42
N ILE A 360 -29.04 3.88 2.32
CA ILE A 360 -29.41 3.55 3.69
C ILE A 360 -29.53 4.82 4.53
N LEU A 361 -28.54 5.72 4.46
CA LEU A 361 -28.50 6.95 5.26
C LEU A 361 -29.65 7.90 4.91
N LEU A 362 -29.92 8.10 3.62
CA LEU A 362 -31.02 8.92 3.11
C LEU A 362 -31.74 8.18 1.99
N PRO A 363 -32.72 7.32 2.32
CA PRO A 363 -33.48 6.58 1.33
C PRO A 363 -34.25 7.48 0.37
N GLU A 364 -34.42 7.01 -0.86
CA GLU A 364 -35.19 7.72 -1.88
C GLU A 364 -36.69 7.66 -1.57
N THR A 365 -37.33 8.82 -1.50
CA THR A 365 -38.79 8.93 -1.26
C THR A 365 -39.53 9.67 -2.37
N GLU A 366 -38.78 10.30 -3.28
CA GLU A 366 -39.31 11.10 -4.39
C GLU A 366 -39.19 10.31 -5.71
N ASP A 367 -40.03 10.64 -6.68
CA ASP A 367 -39.94 10.06 -8.01
C ASP A 367 -38.71 10.60 -8.74
N PHE A 368 -38.00 9.72 -9.44
CA PHE A 368 -36.75 10.05 -10.14
C PHE A 368 -36.74 9.52 -11.57
N ASN A 369 -35.94 10.16 -12.42
CA ASN A 369 -35.81 9.78 -13.82
C ASN A 369 -34.66 8.79 -14.05
N LYS A 370 -34.97 7.63 -14.63
CA LYS A 370 -33.99 6.58 -14.95
C LYS A 370 -33.25 6.80 -16.26
N LYS A 371 -33.65 7.77 -17.07
CA LYS A 371 -33.06 8.01 -18.40
C LYS A 371 -31.59 8.40 -18.25
N LEU A 372 -30.71 7.59 -18.85
CA LEU A 372 -29.28 7.87 -18.91
C LEU A 372 -29.00 8.84 -20.05
N GLU A 373 -28.63 10.06 -19.71
CA GLU A 373 -28.19 11.07 -20.66
C GLU A 373 -26.88 11.68 -20.16
N VAL A 374 -25.82 11.52 -20.95
CA VAL A 374 -24.52 12.12 -20.64
C VAL A 374 -24.49 13.53 -21.21
N SER A 375 -24.03 14.49 -20.41
CA SER A 375 -23.81 15.85 -20.89
C SER A 375 -22.86 15.85 -22.09
N LYS A 376 -23.19 16.63 -23.12
CA LYS A 376 -22.32 16.88 -24.28
C LYS A 376 -21.40 18.07 -24.07
N GLU A 377 -21.42 18.70 -22.89
CA GLU A 377 -20.47 19.75 -22.55
C GLU A 377 -19.04 19.21 -22.68
N LYS A 378 -18.17 19.99 -23.33
CA LYS A 378 -16.75 19.67 -23.52
C LYS A 378 -15.90 20.60 -22.67
N ILE A 379 -14.72 20.12 -22.29
CA ILE A 379 -13.70 20.94 -21.64
C ILE A 379 -12.76 21.45 -22.75
N GLY A 380 -12.87 22.74 -23.08
CA GLY A 380 -12.12 23.39 -24.16
C GLY A 380 -12.71 23.19 -25.56
N ASP A 381 -12.34 24.08 -26.48
CA ASP A 381 -12.85 24.06 -27.86
C ASP A 381 -12.00 23.17 -28.78
N ASN A 382 -10.76 22.86 -28.38
CA ASN A 382 -9.84 22.01 -29.12
C ASN A 382 -8.94 21.17 -28.19
N VAL A 383 -8.20 20.23 -28.79
CA VAL A 383 -7.31 19.29 -28.09
C VAL A 383 -6.27 20.02 -27.23
N LEU A 384 -5.58 21.02 -27.78
CA LEU A 384 -4.51 21.73 -27.06
C LEU A 384 -5.07 22.57 -25.90
N GLU A 385 -6.22 23.19 -26.12
CA GLU A 385 -6.92 23.93 -25.08
C GLU A 385 -7.42 23.01 -23.95
N SER A 386 -7.96 21.84 -24.28
CA SER A 386 -8.39 20.85 -23.28
C SER A 386 -7.23 20.39 -22.39
N ILE A 387 -6.06 20.15 -22.98
CA ILE A 387 -4.82 19.79 -22.27
C ILE A 387 -4.37 20.94 -21.38
N SER A 388 -4.38 22.18 -21.90
CA SER A 388 -3.95 23.37 -21.16
C SER A 388 -4.86 23.65 -19.95
N ASN A 389 -6.18 23.57 -20.14
CA ASN A 389 -7.16 23.74 -19.07
C ASN A 389 -7.01 22.64 -18.00
N GLY A 390 -6.84 21.39 -18.42
CA GLY A 390 -6.60 20.28 -17.49
C GLY A 390 -5.27 20.41 -16.74
N THR A 391 -4.23 20.96 -17.39
CA THR A 391 -2.92 21.24 -16.74
C THR A 391 -3.07 22.29 -15.65
N LEU A 392 -3.79 23.39 -15.89
CA LEU A 392 -4.01 24.45 -14.90
C LEU A 392 -4.82 23.95 -13.69
N GLN A 393 -5.86 23.15 -13.94
CA GLN A 393 -6.64 22.51 -12.87
C GLN A 393 -5.76 21.55 -12.06
N GLY A 394 -4.95 20.74 -12.74
CA GLY A 394 -4.02 19.81 -12.12
C GLY A 394 -2.94 20.50 -11.29
N LEU A 395 -2.41 21.63 -11.76
CA LEU A 395 -1.44 22.44 -11.03
C LEU A 395 -2.04 22.96 -9.72
N LYS A 396 -3.24 23.53 -9.77
CA LYS A 396 -3.94 24.00 -8.57
C LYS A 396 -4.17 22.86 -7.58
N LEU A 397 -4.58 21.68 -8.07
CA LEU A 397 -4.75 20.49 -7.25
C LEU A 397 -3.43 20.03 -6.62
N ALA A 398 -2.35 19.95 -7.40
CA ALA A 398 -1.04 19.51 -6.93
C ALA A 398 -0.46 20.44 -5.85
N VAL A 399 -0.56 21.76 -6.03
CA VAL A 399 -0.14 22.75 -5.03
C VAL A 399 -0.97 22.62 -3.76
N ASN A 400 -2.29 22.48 -3.88
CA ASN A 400 -3.17 22.27 -2.73
C ASN A 400 -2.79 21.00 -1.97
N VAL A 401 -2.57 19.88 -2.66
CA VAL A 401 -2.14 18.61 -2.03
C VAL A 401 -0.80 18.79 -1.30
N GLY A 402 0.20 19.39 -1.94
CA GLY A 402 1.50 19.64 -1.33
C GLY A 402 1.40 20.51 -0.07
N ALA A 403 0.66 21.63 -0.15
CA ALA A 403 0.45 22.53 0.99
C ALA A 403 -0.31 21.85 2.14
N MET A 404 -1.37 21.12 1.84
CA MET A 404 -2.17 20.39 2.84
C MET A 404 -1.35 19.31 3.55
N LEU A 405 -0.49 18.58 2.82
CA LEU A 405 0.39 17.58 3.42
C LEU A 405 1.39 18.21 4.39
N ILE A 406 2.03 19.32 4.02
CA ILE A 406 2.96 20.04 4.91
C ILE A 406 2.25 20.45 6.20
N VAL A 407 1.08 21.09 6.07
CA VAL A 407 0.33 21.60 7.22
C VAL A 407 -0.19 20.47 8.11
N PHE A 408 -0.79 19.43 7.55
CA PHE A 408 -1.33 18.33 8.36
C PHE A 408 -0.25 17.47 9.00
N ILE A 409 0.86 17.20 8.33
CA ILE A 409 1.99 16.48 8.95
C ILE A 409 2.56 17.29 10.12
N ALA A 410 2.68 18.61 9.97
CA ALA A 410 3.11 19.49 11.07
C ALA A 410 2.11 19.46 12.25
N PHE A 411 0.81 19.49 11.98
CA PHE A 411 -0.20 19.35 13.04
C PHE A 411 -0.17 17.99 13.73
N ILE A 412 0.05 16.90 12.98
CA ILE A 412 0.22 15.56 13.55
C ILE A 412 1.46 15.52 14.45
N ALA A 413 2.59 16.04 13.99
CA ALA A 413 3.82 16.11 14.79
C ALA A 413 3.61 16.93 16.07
N MET A 414 2.93 18.07 15.97
CA MET A 414 2.57 18.90 17.12
C MET A 414 1.64 18.15 18.09
N ALA A 415 0.63 17.45 17.58
CA ALA A 415 -0.26 16.63 18.40
C ALA A 415 0.51 15.49 19.10
N ASN A 416 1.43 14.82 18.39
CA ASN A 416 2.29 13.79 18.96
C ASN A 416 3.13 14.35 20.11
N TYR A 417 3.70 15.55 19.96
CA TYR A 417 4.41 16.20 21.05
C TYR A 417 3.52 16.44 22.29
N PHE A 418 2.31 16.96 22.11
CA PHE A 418 1.39 17.17 23.23
C PHE A 418 0.94 15.86 23.89
N PHE A 419 0.59 14.84 23.11
CA PHE A 419 0.04 13.60 23.64
C PHE A 419 1.09 12.62 24.12
N ALA A 420 2.19 12.43 23.39
CA ALA A 420 3.24 11.49 23.75
C ALA A 420 4.26 12.12 24.72
N ASP A 421 4.83 13.28 24.38
CA ASP A 421 5.97 13.83 25.12
C ASP A 421 5.56 14.62 26.37
N ILE A 422 4.38 15.24 26.36
CA ILE A 422 3.86 15.94 27.54
C ILE A 422 2.96 15.00 28.33
N ILE A 423 1.76 14.71 27.82
CA ILE A 423 0.77 13.97 28.60
C ILE A 423 1.29 12.56 28.88
N GLY A 424 1.68 11.82 27.86
CA GLY A 424 2.08 10.42 27.94
C GLY A 424 3.30 10.19 28.84
N HIS A 425 4.31 11.04 28.73
CA HIS A 425 5.51 10.97 29.55
C HIS A 425 5.24 11.33 31.02
N TYR A 426 4.62 12.49 31.30
CA TYR A 426 4.42 12.93 32.69
C TYR A 426 3.36 12.11 33.45
N THR A 427 2.39 11.52 32.76
CA THR A 427 1.38 10.65 33.38
C THR A 427 1.80 9.19 33.48
N GLY A 428 2.93 8.81 32.86
CA GLY A 428 3.34 7.40 32.71
C GLY A 428 2.41 6.57 31.82
N LEU A 429 1.50 7.21 31.07
CA LEU A 429 0.57 6.51 30.17
C LEU A 429 1.29 5.82 29.02
N ASN A 430 2.41 6.38 28.54
CA ASN A 430 3.17 5.76 27.46
C ASN A 430 3.63 4.34 27.85
N GLU A 431 4.24 4.20 29.03
CA GLU A 431 4.73 2.91 29.54
C GLU A 431 3.59 1.92 29.75
N ARG A 432 2.42 2.40 30.19
CA ARG A 432 1.23 1.56 30.43
C ARG A 432 0.53 1.08 29.15
N ILE A 433 0.61 1.85 28.06
CA ILE A 433 0.01 1.47 26.76
C ILE A 433 0.98 0.59 25.96
N SER A 434 2.29 0.80 26.12
CA SER A 434 3.31 0.02 25.42
C SER A 434 3.59 -1.35 26.05
N ALA A 435 3.28 -1.52 27.34
CA ALA A 435 3.34 -2.79 28.06
C ALA A 435 2.12 -3.66 27.77
#